data_AF-A0A940Z5Z6-F1
#
_entry.id   AF-A0A940Z5Z6-F1
#
_cell.length_a   1.000
_cell.length_b   1.000
_cell.length_c   1.000
_cell.angle_alpha   90.00
_cell.angle_beta   90.00
_cell.angle_gamma   90.00
#
_symmetry.space_group_name_H-M   'P 1'
#
loop_
_entity.id
_entity.type
_entity.pdbx_description
1 polymer ?
#
loop_
_entity_poly.entity_id
_entity_poly.type
_entity_poly.pdbx_seq_one_letter_code
_entity_poly.pdbx_strand_id
1 'polypeptide(L)'
;MKKNETKIERTQKIFEKNSVGNLKERLWNASDEEIDAILKEYEIPSPGEKEKPGSYIQNTLRTKLVETRRKNDIVLIPIGSTENHGSHTVSGFDTFLVTRIAEAVRRKTKKMGRPIHIASPMEYGVHPPWHQGMFGTVMVSDDAFEQGIMHMMY
;
A
#
# COMPACT_ATOMS: atom_id res chain seq x y z
N MET A 1 -41.25 -6.93 3.80
CA MET A 1 -40.74 -7.06 2.41
C MET A 1 -39.51 -7.95 2.43
N LYS A 2 -39.57 -9.12 1.78
CA LYS A 2 -38.41 -9.99 1.63
C LYS A 2 -37.43 -9.30 0.67
N LYS A 3 -36.20 -9.00 1.13
CA LYS A 3 -35.12 -8.56 0.25
C LYS A 3 -34.80 -9.74 -0.67
N ASN A 4 -35.17 -9.63 -1.94
CA ASN A 4 -34.65 -10.53 -2.97
C ASN A 4 -33.15 -10.24 -3.08
N GLU A 5 -32.33 -11.08 -2.45
CA GLU A 5 -30.90 -11.16 -2.73
C GLU A 5 -30.76 -11.62 -4.18
N THR A 6 -30.59 -10.66 -5.07
CA THR A 6 -30.19 -10.94 -6.44
C THR A 6 -28.76 -11.47 -6.33
N LYS A 7 -28.58 -12.79 -6.38
CA LYS A 7 -27.26 -13.40 -6.58
C LYS A 7 -26.75 -12.86 -7.91
N ILE A 8 -25.90 -11.84 -7.84
CA ILE A 8 -25.11 -11.39 -8.97
C ILE A 8 -24.28 -12.62 -9.36
N GLU A 9 -24.62 -13.22 -10.50
CA GLU A 9 -23.91 -14.35 -11.06
C GLU A 9 -22.49 -13.85 -11.38
N ARG A 10 -21.54 -14.11 -10.47
CA ARG A 10 -20.16 -13.66 -10.62
C ARG A 10 -19.61 -14.33 -11.87
N THR A 11 -19.45 -13.56 -12.94
CA THR A 11 -18.82 -14.04 -14.17
C THR A 11 -17.52 -14.74 -13.79
N GLN A 12 -17.33 -15.98 -14.25
CA GLN A 12 -16.20 -16.81 -13.88
C GLN A 12 -14.91 -16.12 -14.39
N LYS A 13 -14.20 -15.46 -13.48
CA LYS A 13 -12.99 -14.70 -13.82
C LYS A 13 -11.85 -15.68 -14.11
N ILE A 14 -11.14 -15.43 -15.20
CA ILE A 14 -9.94 -16.19 -15.56
C ILE A 14 -8.77 -15.56 -14.80
N PHE A 15 -8.17 -16.30 -13.89
CA PHE A 15 -6.93 -15.91 -13.19
C PHE A 15 -5.70 -16.47 -13.92
N GLU A 16 -4.56 -15.80 -13.76
CA GLU A 16 -3.31 -16.26 -14.36
C GLU A 16 -2.87 -17.60 -13.74
N LYS A 17 -2.32 -18.53 -14.54
CA LYS A 17 -1.83 -19.83 -14.04
C LYS A 17 -0.45 -19.71 -13.39
N ASN A 18 -0.34 -18.92 -12.33
CA ASN A 18 0.87 -18.73 -11.54
C ASN A 18 0.52 -18.49 -10.07
N SER A 19 1.54 -18.33 -9.22
CA SER A 19 1.35 -18.15 -7.77
C SER A 19 0.52 -16.90 -7.42
N VAL A 20 0.64 -15.83 -8.20
CA VAL A 20 -0.11 -14.58 -8.01
C VAL A 20 -1.58 -14.77 -8.40
N GLY A 21 -1.85 -15.43 -9.53
CA GLY A 21 -3.22 -15.72 -9.95
C GLY A 21 -3.94 -16.65 -8.97
N ASN A 22 -3.25 -17.67 -8.45
CA ASN A 22 -3.79 -18.54 -7.40
C ASN A 22 -4.14 -17.75 -6.12
N LEU A 23 -3.30 -16.77 -5.74
CA LEU A 23 -3.59 -15.89 -4.61
C LEU A 23 -4.82 -15.02 -4.87
N LYS A 24 -4.91 -14.40 -6.06
CA LYS A 24 -6.07 -13.57 -6.46
C LYS A 24 -7.35 -14.40 -6.46
N GLU A 25 -7.32 -15.60 -7.03
CA GLU A 25 -8.46 -16.52 -7.07
C GLU A 25 -8.93 -16.88 -5.66
N ARG A 26 -7.99 -17.22 -4.77
CA ARG A 26 -8.30 -17.52 -3.37
C ARG A 26 -8.98 -16.35 -2.68
N LEU A 27 -8.45 -15.13 -2.82
CA LEU A 27 -9.04 -13.93 -2.22
C LEU A 27 -10.40 -13.58 -2.84
N TRP A 28 -10.58 -13.80 -4.14
CA TRP A 28 -11.83 -13.54 -4.84
C TRP A 28 -12.97 -14.47 -4.38
N ASN A 29 -12.63 -15.72 -4.10
CA ASN A 29 -13.56 -16.75 -3.66
C ASN A 29 -13.70 -16.84 -2.12
N ALA A 30 -12.92 -16.06 -1.37
CA ALA A 30 -12.97 -16.05 0.09
C ALA A 30 -14.32 -15.52 0.59
N SER A 31 -14.80 -16.08 1.71
CA SER A 31 -15.95 -15.53 2.43
C SER A 31 -15.58 -14.24 3.17
N ASP A 32 -16.59 -13.47 3.57
CA ASP A 32 -16.35 -12.23 4.35
C ASP A 32 -15.62 -12.56 5.68
N GLU A 33 -15.93 -13.68 6.32
CA GLU A 33 -15.24 -14.14 7.54
C GLU A 33 -13.77 -14.49 7.29
N GLU A 34 -13.47 -15.10 6.14
CA GLU A 34 -12.08 -15.39 5.74
C GLU A 34 -11.32 -14.10 5.44
N ILE A 35 -11.96 -13.12 4.79
CA ILE A 35 -11.37 -11.79 4.55
C ILE A 35 -11.11 -11.08 5.87
N ASP A 36 -12.05 -11.08 6.81
CA ASP A 36 -11.88 -10.47 8.14
C ASP A 36 -10.75 -11.15 8.93
N ALA A 37 -10.64 -12.47 8.86
CA ALA A 37 -9.54 -13.21 9.46
C ALA A 37 -8.18 -12.79 8.86
N ILE A 38 -8.09 -12.67 7.53
CA ILE A 38 -6.90 -12.19 6.84
C ILE A 38 -6.55 -10.77 7.29
N LEU A 39 -7.51 -9.84 7.28
CA LEU A 39 -7.29 -8.45 7.69
C LEU A 39 -6.78 -8.35 9.14
N LYS A 40 -7.32 -9.18 10.03
CA LYS A 40 -6.88 -9.26 11.44
C LYS A 40 -5.41 -9.69 11.58
N GLU A 41 -4.91 -10.57 10.72
CA GLU A 41 -3.49 -10.97 10.75
C GLU A 41 -2.55 -9.77 10.49
N TYR A 42 -2.98 -8.87 9.60
CA TYR A 42 -2.28 -7.63 9.23
C TYR A 42 -2.62 -6.44 10.14
N GLU A 43 -3.50 -6.64 11.13
CA GLU A 43 -4.04 -5.60 12.02
C GLU A 43 -4.68 -4.47 11.20
N ILE A 44 -5.57 -4.81 10.28
CA ILE A 44 -6.36 -3.81 9.53
C ILE A 44 -7.79 -3.82 10.10
N PRO A 45 -8.38 -2.64 10.42
CA PRO A 45 -7.78 -1.31 10.36
C PRO A 45 -6.76 -1.06 11.49
N SER A 46 -5.83 -0.15 11.25
CA SER A 46 -4.86 0.36 12.24
C SER A 46 -4.63 1.85 12.06
N PRO A 47 -4.26 2.59 13.13
CA PRO A 47 -3.76 3.95 13.00
C PRO A 47 -2.45 3.97 12.22
N GLY A 48 -2.12 5.14 11.66
CA GLY A 48 -0.88 5.31 10.94
C GLY A 48 0.38 5.25 11.79
N GLU A 49 1.46 4.78 11.19
CA GLU A 49 2.74 4.56 11.89
C GLU A 49 3.80 5.62 11.54
N LYS A 50 3.48 6.68 10.77
CA LYS A 50 4.46 7.71 10.33
C LYS A 50 5.22 8.33 11.52
N GLU A 51 4.53 8.58 12.62
CA GLU A 51 5.15 9.10 13.86
C GLU A 51 5.53 8.01 14.87
N LYS A 52 5.25 6.73 14.58
CA LYS A 52 5.57 5.63 15.48
C LYS A 52 7.06 5.26 15.36
N PRO A 53 7.87 5.43 16.42
CA PRO A 53 9.29 5.14 16.36
C PRO A 53 9.59 3.70 15.93
N GLY A 54 10.64 3.52 15.13
CA GLY A 54 11.03 2.19 14.66
C GLY A 54 10.19 1.63 13.51
N SER A 55 9.38 2.46 12.84
CA SER A 55 8.48 2.01 11.76
C SER A 55 8.96 2.41 10.38
N TYR A 56 9.59 3.57 10.28
CA TYR A 56 10.20 4.11 9.07
C TYR A 56 11.71 4.22 9.26
N ILE A 57 12.47 4.14 8.18
CA ILE A 57 13.92 4.35 8.22
C ILE A 57 14.26 5.68 8.92
N GLN A 58 13.49 6.73 8.60
CA GLN A 58 13.65 8.10 9.08
C GLN A 58 13.37 8.24 10.59
N ASN A 59 12.56 7.38 11.17
CA ASN A 59 12.20 7.43 12.60
C ASN A 59 12.76 6.25 13.41
N THR A 60 13.74 5.53 12.85
CA THR A 60 14.40 4.40 13.50
C THR A 60 15.85 4.74 13.80
N LEU A 61 16.29 4.53 15.05
CA LEU A 61 17.68 4.70 15.44
C LEU A 61 18.61 3.85 14.54
N ARG A 62 19.73 4.44 14.10
CA ARG A 62 20.68 3.80 13.18
C ARG A 62 21.18 2.45 13.67
N THR A 63 21.44 2.31 14.97
CA THR A 63 21.85 1.04 15.60
C THR A 63 20.78 -0.04 15.42
N LYS A 64 19.51 0.30 15.62
CA LYS A 64 18.37 -0.59 15.39
C LYS A 64 18.16 -0.93 13.92
N LEU A 65 18.41 0.01 13.00
CA LEU A 65 18.42 -0.28 11.57
C LEU A 65 19.46 -1.32 11.20
N VAL A 66 20.69 -1.25 11.75
CA VAL A 66 21.72 -2.25 11.49
C VAL A 66 21.32 -3.63 12.03
N GLU A 67 20.78 -3.70 13.25
CA GLU A 67 20.32 -4.95 13.85
C GLU A 67 19.18 -5.62 13.05
N THR A 68 18.21 -4.83 12.62
CA THR A 68 17.03 -5.32 11.88
C THR A 68 17.35 -5.69 10.44
N ARG A 69 18.19 -4.90 9.75
CA ARG A 69 18.68 -5.22 8.40
C ARG A 69 19.37 -6.58 8.32
N ARG A 70 20.11 -6.97 9.37
CA ARG A 70 20.73 -8.31 9.45
C ARG A 70 19.72 -9.46 9.47
N LYS A 71 18.45 -9.19 9.79
CA LYS A 71 17.36 -10.19 9.80
C LYS A 71 16.51 -10.14 8.52
N ASN A 72 16.30 -8.94 7.99
CA ASN A 72 15.56 -8.70 6.76
C ASN A 72 15.99 -7.34 6.19
N ASP A 73 16.47 -7.34 4.95
CA ASP A 73 17.02 -6.18 4.25
C ASP A 73 16.03 -5.54 3.26
N ILE A 74 14.79 -6.06 3.19
CA ILE A 74 13.74 -5.49 2.35
C ILE A 74 13.28 -4.15 2.91
N VAL A 75 13.23 -3.15 2.01
CA VAL A 75 12.63 -1.83 2.23
C VAL A 75 11.45 -1.68 1.29
N LEU A 76 10.30 -1.28 1.83
CA LEU A 76 9.18 -0.81 1.02
C LEU A 76 9.22 0.71 0.89
N ILE A 77 9.07 1.18 -0.33
CA ILE A 77 9.00 2.60 -0.66
C ILE A 77 7.57 2.86 -1.15
N PRO A 78 6.72 3.49 -0.33
CA PRO A 78 5.38 3.83 -0.76
C PRO A 78 5.44 5.03 -1.72
N ILE A 79 4.79 4.88 -2.88
CA ILE A 79 4.73 5.90 -3.92
C ILE A 79 3.25 6.13 -4.21
N GLY A 80 2.77 7.32 -3.89
CA GLY A 80 1.42 7.76 -4.22
C GLY A 80 1.46 9.00 -5.09
N SER A 81 0.41 9.81 -4.96
CA SER A 81 0.37 11.15 -5.52
C SER A 81 -0.58 12.07 -4.74
N THR A 82 -0.67 13.31 -5.22
CA THR A 82 -1.68 14.30 -4.82
C THR A 82 -2.60 14.53 -6.02
N GLU A 83 -3.79 13.93 -6.00
CA GLU A 83 -4.72 13.91 -7.13
C GLU A 83 -6.10 14.43 -6.78
N ASN A 84 -6.81 15.01 -7.74
CA ASN A 84 -8.25 15.16 -7.62
C ASN A 84 -8.98 13.83 -7.82
N HIS A 85 -9.52 13.28 -6.74
CA HIS A 85 -10.41 12.10 -6.76
C HIS A 85 -11.90 12.47 -6.62
N GLY A 86 -12.27 13.72 -6.89
CA GLY A 86 -13.63 14.24 -6.77
C GLY A 86 -14.06 14.56 -5.33
N SER A 87 -15.28 15.05 -5.16
CA SER A 87 -15.77 15.62 -3.89
C SER A 87 -15.97 14.62 -2.74
N HIS A 88 -15.75 13.33 -2.97
CA HIS A 88 -16.05 12.27 -2.01
C HIS A 88 -14.81 11.76 -1.26
N THR A 89 -13.60 12.22 -1.62
CA THR A 89 -12.37 11.79 -0.96
C THR A 89 -11.29 12.88 -1.02
N VAL A 90 -10.18 12.63 -0.33
CA VAL A 90 -9.05 13.56 -0.16
C VAL A 90 -7.99 13.38 -1.24
N SER A 91 -7.25 14.44 -1.57
CA SER A 91 -6.27 14.37 -2.66
C SER A 91 -5.05 13.49 -2.39
N GLY A 92 -4.74 13.22 -1.13
CA GLY A 92 -3.64 12.32 -0.74
C GLY A 92 -4.05 10.85 -0.64
N PHE A 93 -5.23 10.46 -1.14
CA PHE A 93 -5.79 9.12 -0.97
C PHE A 93 -4.82 8.03 -1.42
N ASP A 94 -4.22 8.16 -2.61
CA ASP A 94 -3.23 7.22 -3.14
C ASP A 94 -2.10 6.98 -2.14
N THR A 95 -1.49 8.08 -1.66
CA THR A 95 -0.39 8.04 -0.71
C THR A 95 -0.81 7.40 0.61
N PHE A 96 -1.99 7.72 1.14
CA PHE A 96 -2.49 7.12 2.36
C PHE A 96 -2.74 5.62 2.20
N LEU A 97 -3.35 5.20 1.09
CA LEU A 97 -3.66 3.80 0.83
C LEU A 97 -2.39 2.94 0.74
N VAL A 98 -1.44 3.31 -0.11
CA VAL A 98 -0.20 2.54 -0.28
C VAL A 98 0.65 2.54 0.99
N THR A 99 0.65 3.64 1.75
CA THR A 99 1.33 3.73 3.04
C THR A 99 0.72 2.78 4.06
N ARG A 100 -0.61 2.70 4.16
CA ARG A 100 -1.30 1.76 5.06
C ARG A 100 -1.04 0.31 4.69
N ILE A 101 -0.94 -0.01 3.39
CA ILE A 101 -0.56 -1.35 2.91
C ILE A 101 0.87 -1.70 3.33
N ALA A 102 1.83 -0.79 3.14
CA ALA A 102 3.22 -1.01 3.56
C ALA A 102 3.34 -1.26 5.08
N GLU A 103 2.63 -0.47 5.88
CA GLU A 103 2.59 -0.63 7.34
C GLU A 103 1.95 -1.98 7.76
N ALA A 104 0.92 -2.43 7.06
CA ALA A 104 0.33 -3.75 7.26
C ALA A 104 1.36 -4.88 7.03
N VAL A 105 2.08 -4.83 5.91
CA VAL A 105 3.16 -5.80 5.60
C VAL A 105 4.24 -5.77 6.67
N ARG A 106 4.64 -4.58 7.13
CA ARG A 106 5.59 -4.43 8.24
C ARG A 106 5.09 -5.11 9.52
N ARG A 107 3.84 -4.87 9.94
CA ARG A 107 3.28 -5.48 11.15
C ARG A 107 3.29 -7.01 11.06
N LYS A 108 2.87 -7.56 9.92
CA LYS A 108 2.87 -9.00 9.67
C LYS A 108 4.29 -9.59 9.73
N THR A 109 5.24 -9.01 9.01
CA THR A 109 6.64 -9.50 8.97
C THR A 109 7.37 -9.33 10.30
N LYS A 110 7.03 -8.28 11.07
CA LYS A 110 7.51 -8.10 12.45
C LYS A 110 7.04 -9.23 13.37
N LYS A 111 5.77 -9.66 13.28
CA LYS A 111 5.26 -10.85 14.01
C LYS A 111 6.00 -12.14 13.63
N MET A 112 6.47 -12.23 12.38
CA MET A 112 7.27 -13.35 11.88
C MET A 112 8.76 -13.28 12.30
N GLY A 113 9.16 -12.28 13.12
CA GLY A 113 10.54 -12.10 13.58
C GLY A 113 11.51 -11.52 12.54
N ARG A 114 11.01 -11.12 11.36
CA ARG A 114 11.78 -10.63 10.21
C ARG A 114 11.25 -9.27 9.72
N PRO A 115 11.27 -8.22 10.55
CA PRO A 115 10.64 -6.95 10.23
C PRO A 115 11.28 -6.31 8.99
N ILE A 116 10.45 -5.93 8.02
CA ILE A 116 10.87 -5.03 6.93
C ILE A 116 10.92 -3.57 7.42
N HIS A 117 11.56 -2.71 6.64
CA HIS A 117 11.51 -1.26 6.83
C HIS A 117 10.65 -0.56 5.78
N ILE A 118 10.21 0.64 6.11
CA ILE A 118 9.45 1.50 5.22
C ILE A 118 10.22 2.81 5.05
N ALA A 119 10.40 3.29 3.83
CA ALA A 119 10.90 4.64 3.57
C ALA A 119 9.74 5.64 3.67
N SER A 120 10.04 6.90 3.99
CA SER A 120 9.03 7.97 3.90
C SER A 120 8.37 7.98 2.51
N PRO A 121 7.04 8.11 2.45
CA PRO A 121 6.31 8.03 1.18
C PRO A 121 6.62 9.23 0.29
N MET A 122 6.57 9.02 -1.03
CA MET A 122 6.50 10.12 -2.00
C MET A 122 5.05 10.58 -2.13
N GLU A 123 4.80 11.84 -1.78
CA GLU A 123 3.45 12.43 -1.74
C GLU A 123 3.04 13.07 -3.09
N TYR A 124 3.98 13.18 -4.02
CA TYR A 124 3.77 13.73 -5.37
C TYR A 124 4.33 12.77 -6.42
N GLY A 125 3.57 12.54 -7.47
CA GLY A 125 3.92 11.61 -8.54
C GLY A 125 3.54 12.10 -9.93
N VAL A 126 3.70 11.20 -10.89
CA VAL A 126 3.24 11.37 -12.28
C VAL A 126 1.77 11.01 -12.40
N HIS A 127 1.08 11.67 -13.32
CA HIS A 127 -0.35 11.43 -13.58
C HIS A 127 -0.60 11.13 -15.04
N PRO A 128 -1.55 10.23 -15.33
CA PRO A 128 -1.96 10.00 -16.71
C PRO A 128 -2.60 11.27 -17.30
N PRO A 129 -2.60 11.43 -18.63
CA PRO A 129 -2.99 12.67 -19.30
C PRO A 129 -4.35 13.23 -18.90
N TRP A 130 -5.32 12.37 -18.58
CA TRP A 130 -6.69 12.79 -18.22
C TRP A 130 -6.84 13.35 -16.80
N HIS A 131 -5.81 13.24 -15.94
CA HIS A 131 -5.78 13.93 -14.63
C HIS A 131 -5.03 15.26 -14.69
N GLN A 132 -4.41 15.58 -15.83
CA GLN A 132 -3.64 16.80 -15.99
C GLN A 132 -4.57 18.02 -16.12
N GLY A 133 -4.29 19.05 -15.31
CA GLY A 133 -5.10 20.28 -15.27
C GLY A 133 -6.35 20.21 -14.39
N MET A 134 -6.63 19.07 -13.75
CA MET A 134 -7.67 19.00 -12.73
C MET A 134 -7.26 19.79 -11.49
N PHE A 135 -8.11 20.75 -11.06
CA PHE A 135 -7.86 21.50 -9.83
C PHE A 135 -7.77 20.55 -8.63
N GLY A 136 -6.71 20.70 -7.83
CA GLY A 136 -6.41 19.83 -6.69
C GLY A 136 -5.39 18.71 -7.01
N THR A 137 -5.07 18.46 -8.28
CA THR A 137 -3.95 17.59 -8.66
C THR A 137 -2.64 18.37 -8.69
N VAL A 138 -1.58 17.84 -8.08
CA VAL A 138 -0.22 18.37 -8.14
C VAL A 138 0.67 17.40 -8.89
N MET A 139 1.11 17.79 -10.08
CA MET A 139 1.85 16.92 -10.99
C MET A 139 3.36 17.15 -10.89
N VAL A 140 4.12 16.06 -10.91
CA VAL A 140 5.55 16.05 -11.16
C VAL A 140 5.78 15.57 -12.59
N SER A 141 6.70 16.21 -13.32
CA SER A 141 7.10 15.73 -14.65
C SER A 141 7.77 14.36 -14.57
N ASP A 142 7.59 13.53 -15.59
CA ASP A 142 8.17 12.18 -15.69
C ASP A 142 9.68 12.17 -15.35
N ASP A 143 10.46 13.06 -15.96
CA ASP A 143 11.91 13.16 -15.73
C ASP A 143 12.28 13.44 -14.27
N ALA A 144 11.60 14.40 -13.62
CA ALA A 144 11.85 14.77 -12.23
C ALA A 144 11.46 13.64 -11.27
N PHE A 145 10.38 12.91 -11.58
CA PHE A 145 9.94 11.77 -10.81
C PHE A 145 10.89 10.58 -10.94
N GLU A 146 11.31 10.26 -12.17
CA GLU A 146 12.30 9.22 -12.46
C GLU A 146 13.61 9.49 -11.71
N GLN A 147 14.16 10.71 -11.84
CA GLN A 147 15.36 11.11 -11.11
C GLN A 147 15.17 11.03 -9.60
N GLY A 148 13.99 11.43 -9.09
CA GLY A 148 13.66 11.35 -7.67
C GLY A 148 13.70 9.90 -7.14
N ILE A 149 13.07 8.96 -7.86
CA ILE A 149 13.09 7.54 -7.49
C ILE A 149 14.52 6.99 -7.58
N MET A 150 15.24 7.28 -8.67
CA MET A 150 16.62 6.82 -8.82
C MET A 150 17.49 7.27 -7.63
N HIS A 151 17.45 8.56 -7.27
CA HIS A 151 18.24 9.08 -6.14
C HIS A 151 17.82 8.52 -4.77
N MET A 152 16.58 8.06 -4.62
CA MET A 152 16.13 7.41 -3.39
C MET A 152 16.61 5.96 -3.28
N MET A 153 16.92 5.31 -4.41
CA MET A 153 17.38 3.93 -4.47
C MET A 153 18.91 3.77 -4.41
N TYR A 154 19.66 4.84 -4.68
CA TYR A 154 21.13 4.89 -4.57
C TYR A 154 21.59 5.16 -3.13
#